data_AF-U1QBM2-F1
#
_entry.id   AF-U1QBM2-F1
#
_cell.length_a   1.000
_cell.length_b   1.000
_cell.length_c   1.000
_cell.angle_alpha   90.00
_cell.angle_beta   90.00
_cell.angle_gamma   90.00
#
_symmetry.space_group_name_H-M   'P 1'
#
loop_
_entity.id
_entity.type
_entity.pdbx_description
1 polymer ?
#
loop_
_entity_poly.entity_id
_entity_poly.type
_entity_poly.pdbx_seq_one_letter_code
_entity_poly.pdbx_strand_id
1 'polypeptide(L)'
;MDTNEVARQLRGAVVMRTRAPEGGKRAVTSHAKFLSIDHRFLVVGSANFSYSAEERNVELGLRLDDAALAGSVEKQMHDLEANVYEQVHSGR
;
A
#
# COMPACT_ATOMS: atom_id res chain seq x y z
N MET A 1 -13.44 -6.20 0.77
CA MET A 1 -12.84 -5.74 2.04
C MET A 1 -12.64 -4.25 1.94
N ASP A 2 -13.19 -3.48 2.88
CA ASP A 2 -12.92 -2.03 2.96
C ASP A 2 -11.71 -1.74 3.86
N THR A 3 -11.18 -0.52 3.83
CA THR A 3 -9.97 -0.17 4.59
C THR A 3 -10.18 -0.20 6.12
N ASN A 4 -11.40 0.00 6.62
CA ASN A 4 -11.68 -0.12 8.06
C ASN A 4 -11.63 -1.58 8.51
N GLU A 5 -12.11 -2.49 7.68
CA GLU A 5 -11.99 -3.93 7.90
C GLU A 5 -10.51 -4.34 7.96
N VAL A 6 -9.67 -3.83 7.05
CA VAL A 6 -8.22 -4.08 7.06
C VAL A 6 -7.60 -3.59 8.37
N ALA A 7 -7.91 -2.38 8.81
CA ALA A 7 -7.41 -1.82 10.07
C ALA A 7 -7.81 -2.65 11.30
N ARG A 8 -9.02 -3.25 11.31
CA ARG A 8 -9.45 -4.13 12.40
C ARG A 8 -8.73 -5.47 12.41
N GLN A 9 -8.43 -6.03 11.24
CA GLN A 9 -7.75 -7.32 11.12
C GLN A 9 -6.25 -7.19 11.41
N LEU A 10 -5.60 -6.11 10.97
CA LEU A 10 -4.18 -5.84 11.17
C LEU A 10 -3.95 -5.00 12.43
N ARG A 11 -4.27 -5.56 13.60
CA ARG A 11 -4.10 -4.86 14.88
C ARG A 11 -2.63 -4.46 15.10
N GLY A 12 -2.41 -3.18 15.37
CA GLY A 12 -1.08 -2.59 15.56
C GLY A 12 -0.42 -2.06 14.29
N ALA A 13 -0.99 -2.31 13.11
CA ALA A 13 -0.52 -1.73 11.86
C ALA A 13 -1.01 -0.28 11.69
N VAL A 14 -0.20 0.53 11.01
CA VAL A 14 -0.64 1.80 10.43
C VAL A 14 -1.32 1.49 9.11
N VAL A 15 -2.63 1.71 9.04
CA VAL A 15 -3.41 1.52 7.82
C VAL A 15 -3.82 2.89 7.29
N MET A 16 -3.46 3.16 6.04
CA MET A 16 -3.70 4.43 5.37
C MET A 16 -4.70 4.28 4.22
N ARG A 17 -5.46 5.32 3.94
CA ARG A 17 -6.29 5.43 2.72
C ARG A 17 -6.10 6.80 2.06
N THR A 18 -6.48 6.92 0.79
CA THR A 18 -6.45 8.21 0.11
C THR A 18 -7.49 9.15 0.72
N ARG A 19 -7.11 10.41 0.92
CA ARG A 19 -8.01 11.43 1.46
C ARG A 19 -9.20 11.64 0.54
N ALA A 20 -10.35 11.94 1.14
CA ALA A 20 -11.49 12.40 0.39
C ALA A 20 -11.11 13.71 -0.35
N PRO A 21 -11.49 13.84 -1.63
CA PRO A 21 -11.16 15.01 -2.42
C PRO A 21 -11.97 16.23 -1.95
N GLU A 22 -11.33 17.39 -1.88
CA GLU A 22 -12.02 18.65 -1.61
C GLU A 22 -12.79 19.17 -2.83
N GLY A 23 -13.94 19.81 -2.59
CA GLY A 23 -14.67 20.55 -3.61
C GLY A 23 -15.21 19.72 -4.78
N GLY A 24 -15.58 18.46 -4.55
CA GLY A 24 -16.18 17.59 -5.57
C GLY A 24 -15.20 17.04 -6.62
N LYS A 25 -13.89 17.16 -6.40
CA LYS A 25 -12.85 16.55 -7.24
C LYS A 25 -12.85 15.03 -7.06
N ARG A 26 -12.09 14.29 -7.88
CA ARG A 26 -11.87 12.85 -7.67
C ARG A 26 -10.70 12.62 -6.71
N ALA A 27 -10.82 11.60 -5.86
CA ALA A 27 -9.71 11.16 -5.01
C ALA A 27 -8.53 10.72 -5.88
N VAL A 28 -7.30 10.97 -5.42
CA VAL A 28 -6.12 10.33 -5.99
C VAL A 28 -6.22 8.84 -5.72
N THR A 29 -5.89 8.02 -6.71
CA THR A 29 -5.84 6.55 -6.57
C THR A 29 -4.44 6.07 -6.84
N SER A 30 -3.85 5.34 -5.88
CA SER A 30 -2.60 4.62 -6.13
C SER A 30 -2.89 3.33 -6.90
N HIS A 31 -2.11 3.09 -7.96
CA HIS A 31 -2.13 1.81 -8.68
C HIS A 31 -0.86 0.98 -8.41
N ALA A 32 -0.02 1.40 -7.46
CA ALA A 32 1.15 0.65 -7.06
C ALA A 32 0.75 -0.63 -6.32
N LYS A 33 1.45 -1.74 -6.57
CA LYS A 33 1.39 -2.95 -5.75
C LYS A 33 2.82 -3.38 -5.45
N PHE A 34 3.18 -3.33 -4.18
CA PHE A 34 4.50 -3.75 -3.74
C PHE A 34 4.48 -4.13 -2.26
N LEU A 35 5.53 -4.82 -1.82
CA LEU A 35 5.86 -5.11 -0.43
C LEU A 35 7.29 -4.65 -0.17
N SER A 36 7.50 -3.84 0.87
CA SER A 36 8.82 -3.62 1.45
C SER A 36 8.89 -4.37 2.78
N ILE A 37 9.92 -5.20 2.96
CA ILE A 37 10.06 -6.10 4.11
C ILE A 37 11.45 -5.89 4.72
N ASP A 38 11.46 -5.68 6.05
CA ASP A 38 12.68 -5.52 6.86
C ASP A 38 13.65 -4.43 6.35
N HIS A 39 13.13 -3.39 5.70
CA HIS A 39 13.91 -2.33 5.04
C HIS A 39 14.97 -2.85 4.06
N ARG A 40 14.74 -4.03 3.47
CA ARG A 40 15.74 -4.76 2.67
C ARG A 40 15.17 -5.40 1.42
N PHE A 41 14.07 -6.14 1.55
CA PHE A 41 13.48 -6.84 0.43
C PHE A 41 12.35 -6.03 -0.16
N LEU A 42 12.37 -5.85 -1.48
CA LEU A 42 11.30 -5.20 -2.23
C LEU A 42 10.70 -6.20 -3.22
N VAL A 43 9.38 -6.40 -3.16
CA VAL A 43 8.62 -7.08 -4.20
C VAL A 43 7.73 -6.06 -4.87
N VAL A 44 7.82 -5.90 -6.19
CA VAL A 44 6.98 -4.96 -6.96
C VAL A 44 6.49 -5.64 -8.23
N GLY A 45 5.22 -5.46 -8.60
CA GLY A 45 4.67 -6.13 -9.77
C GLY A 45 3.23 -5.79 -10.11
N SER A 46 2.65 -6.60 -11.01
CA SER A 46 1.27 -6.46 -11.47
C SER A 46 0.23 -7.03 -10.49
N ALA A 47 0.64 -7.99 -9.65
CA ALA A 47 -0.26 -8.71 -8.77
C ALA A 47 -0.93 -7.81 -7.73
N ASN A 48 -2.26 -7.85 -7.68
CA ASN A 48 -3.02 -7.34 -6.54
C ASN A 48 -2.96 -8.35 -5.38
N PHE A 49 -3.17 -7.88 -4.14
CA PHE A 49 -3.29 -8.74 -2.95
C PHE A 49 -4.66 -9.42 -2.91
N SER A 50 -4.86 -10.39 -3.81
CA SER A 50 -6.15 -11.03 -4.03
C SER A 50 -5.99 -12.46 -4.49
N TYR A 51 -6.98 -13.30 -4.16
CA TYR A 51 -7.01 -14.70 -4.55
C TYR A 51 -6.83 -14.91 -6.07
N SER A 52 -7.46 -14.09 -6.91
CA SER A 52 -7.32 -14.25 -8.37
C SER A 52 -5.89 -13.98 -8.87
N ALA A 53 -5.18 -13.02 -8.27
CA ALA A 53 -3.80 -12.75 -8.66
C ALA A 53 -2.85 -13.89 -8.26
N GLU A 54 -3.15 -14.57 -7.15
CA GLU A 54 -2.38 -15.69 -6.64
C GLU A 54 -2.64 -16.99 -7.43
N GLU A 55 -3.90 -17.27 -7.75
CA GLU A 55 -4.31 -18.61 -8.21
C GLU A 55 -4.79 -18.67 -9.66
N ARG A 56 -5.04 -17.52 -10.32
CA ARG A 56 -5.72 -17.50 -11.63
C ARG A 56 -5.03 -16.67 -12.68
N ASN A 57 -4.49 -15.51 -12.31
CA ASN A 57 -3.89 -14.59 -13.25
C ASN A 57 -2.44 -14.96 -13.51
N VAL A 58 -1.99 -14.65 -14.73
CA VAL A 58 -0.56 -14.57 -15.00
C VAL A 58 -0.07 -13.22 -14.52
N GLU A 59 0.79 -13.22 -13.51
CA GLU A 59 1.37 -12.02 -12.92
C GLU A 59 2.88 -11.97 -13.19
N LEU A 60 3.43 -10.76 -13.26
CA LEU A 60 4.86 -10.52 -13.36
C LEU A 60 5.29 -9.54 -12.27
N GLY A 61 6.42 -9.85 -11.64
CA GLY A 61 7.02 -8.99 -10.63
C GLY A 61 8.51 -9.23 -10.47
N LEU A 62 9.15 -8.31 -9.76
CA LEU A 62 10.54 -8.38 -9.37
C LEU A 62 10.61 -8.58 -7.86
N ARG A 63 11.44 -9.53 -7.42
CA ARG A 63 11.92 -9.63 -6.04
C ARG A 63 13.36 -9.13 -6.00
N LEU A 64 13.59 -8.10 -5.19
CA LEU A 64 14.86 -7.41 -5.08
C LEU A 64 15.35 -7.52 -3.62
N ASP A 65 16.62 -7.85 -3.44
CA ASP A 65 17.33 -7.78 -2.15
C ASP A 65 18.25 -6.56 -2.21
N ASP A 66 17.69 -5.38 -1.91
CA ASP A 66 18.35 -4.09 -2.04
C ASP A 66 17.75 -3.10 -1.03
N ALA A 67 18.47 -2.88 0.07
CA ALA A 67 18.03 -2.00 1.15
C ALA A 67 17.96 -0.52 0.73
N ALA A 68 18.80 -0.08 -0.21
CA ALA A 68 18.77 1.31 -0.67
C ALA A 68 17.49 1.56 -1.48
N LEU A 69 17.14 0.63 -2.37
CA LEU A 69 15.91 0.73 -3.15
C LEU A 69 14.66 0.60 -2.26
N ALA A 70 14.63 -0.37 -1.34
CA ALA A 70 13.53 -0.52 -0.38
C ALA A 70 13.31 0.77 0.42
N GLY A 71 14.36 1.34 1.00
CA GLY A 71 14.29 2.58 1.76
C GLY A 71 13.82 3.78 0.93
N SER A 72 14.21 3.85 -0.35
CA SER A 72 13.74 4.93 -1.25
C SER A 72 12.24 4.87 -1.53
N VAL A 73 11.68 3.66 -1.70
CA VAL A 73 10.25 3.45 -1.92
C VAL A 73 9.47 3.77 -0.64
N GLU A 74 9.96 3.32 0.51
CA GLU A 74 9.37 3.63 1.82
C GLU A 74 9.34 5.15 2.06
N LYS A 75 10.45 5.84 1.79
CA LYS A 75 10.52 7.31 1.88
C LYS A 75 9.50 7.98 0.98
N GLN A 76 9.37 7.53 -0.28
CA GLN A 76 8.38 8.10 -1.20
C GLN A 76 6.95 7.95 -0.66
N MET A 77 6.62 6.80 -0.05
CA MET A 77 5.30 6.61 0.56
C MET A 77 5.10 7.54 1.76
N HIS A 78 6.10 7.65 2.65
CA HIS A 78 6.04 8.58 3.79
C HIS A 78 5.88 10.04 3.34
N ASP A 79 6.60 10.48 2.32
CA ASP A 79 6.48 11.84 1.78
C ASP A 79 5.04 12.14 1.26
N LEU A 80 4.33 11.10 0.79
CA LEU A 80 2.93 11.22 0.33
C LEU A 80 1.91 11.22 1.47
N GLU A 81 2.24 10.70 2.66
CA GLU A 81 1.29 10.59 3.79
C GLU A 81 0.70 11.95 4.18
N ALA A 82 1.51 13.00 4.22
CA ALA A 82 1.06 14.33 4.66
C ALA A 82 -0.03 14.93 3.75
N ASN A 83 -0.02 14.60 2.45
CA ASN A 83 -0.80 15.31 1.43
C ASN A 83 -1.84 14.43 0.72
N VAL A 84 -1.57 13.12 0.60
CA VAL A 84 -2.41 12.20 -0.20
C VAL A 84 -3.18 11.25 0.68
N TYR A 85 -2.61 10.82 1.80
CA TYR A 85 -3.19 9.77 2.64
C TYR A 85 -3.67 10.28 4.00
N GLU A 86 -4.58 9.55 4.60
CA GLU A 86 -5.02 9.69 5.98
C GLU A 86 -5.01 8.34 6.68
N GLN A 87 -4.69 8.34 7.98
CA GLN A 87 -4.69 7.12 8.79
C GLN A 87 -6.11 6.71 9.16
N VAL A 88 -6.42 5.44 8.92
CA VAL A 88 -7.65 4.80 9.35
C VAL A 88 -7.46 4.33 10.79
N HIS A 89 -8.22 4.93 11.70
CA HIS A 89 -8.29 4.51 13.08
C HIS A 89 -9.42 3.49 13.18
N SER A 90 -9.12 2.24 13.51
CA SER A 90 -10.19 1.32 13.87
C SER A 90 -10.84 1.86 15.13
N GLY A 91 -12.08 2.36 15.05
CA GLY A 91 -12.84 2.70 16.25
C GLY A 91 -12.77 1.52 17.23
N ARG A 92 -12.58 1.85 18.52
CA ARG A 92 -12.57 0.84 19.60
C ARG A 92 -13.81 -0.04 19.54
#